data_AF-X1JBQ1-F1
#
_entry.id   AF-X1JBQ1-F1
#
_cell.length_a   1.000
_cell.length_b   1.000
_cell.length_c   1.000
_cell.angle_alpha   90.00
_cell.angle_beta   90.00
_cell.angle_gamma   90.00
#
_symmetry.space_group_name_H-M   'P 1'
#
loop_
_entity.id
_entity.type
_entity.pdbx_description
1 polymer ?
#
loop_
_entity_poly.entity_id
_entity_poly.type
_entity_poly.pdbx_seq_one_letter_code
_entity_poly.pdbx_strand_id
1 'polypeptide(L)' 'SEKAASKLVKIENIPKDGIGVDLGERSLVKFEKEIKKARTVFWNGPVGVFEIKKIC' A
#
# COMPACT_ATOMS: atom_id res chain seq x y z
N SER A 1 -2.36 -12.36 12.04
CA SER A 1 -1.20 -12.67 12.91
C SER A 1 0.03 -12.09 12.26
N GLU A 2 0.86 -11.33 12.99
CA GLU A 2 2.05 -10.61 12.47
C GLU A 2 3.04 -11.50 11.69
N LYS A 3 2.95 -12.82 11.85
CA LYS A 3 3.75 -13.82 11.15
C LYS A 3 3.15 -14.30 9.82
N ALA A 4 2.01 -13.75 9.40
CA ALA A 4 1.36 -14.14 8.14
C ALA A 4 2.29 -13.86 6.94
N ALA A 5 2.27 -14.78 5.97
CA ALA A 5 2.94 -14.56 4.69
C ALA A 5 2.26 -13.41 3.96
N SER A 6 3.05 -12.50 3.38
CA SER A 6 2.57 -11.43 2.51
C SER A 6 3.16 -11.65 1.12
N LYS A 7 2.43 -11.23 0.09
CA LYS A 7 2.86 -11.32 -1.30
C LYS A 7 2.39 -10.10 -2.06
N LEU A 8 3.28 -9.52 -2.86
CA LEU A 8 2.90 -8.49 -3.81
C LEU A 8 2.10 -9.11 -4.95
N VAL A 9 0.87 -8.67 -5.11
CA VAL A 9 -0.05 -9.10 -6.17
C VAL A 9 -0.73 -7.89 -6.79
N LYS A 10 -1.23 -8.05 -8.01
CA LYS A 10 -2.17 -7.08 -8.58
C LYS A 10 -3.52 -7.21 -7.88
N ILE A 11 -4.33 -6.16 -7.92
CA ILE A 11 -5.66 -6.15 -7.28
C ILE A 11 -6.55 -7.31 -7.78
N GLU A 12 -6.45 -7.67 -9.05
CA GLU A 12 -7.24 -8.75 -9.66
C GLU A 12 -6.78 -10.15 -9.20
N ASN A 13 -5.59 -10.24 -8.61
CA ASN A 13 -4.94 -11.47 -8.20
C ASN A 13 -4.91 -11.65 -6.67
N ILE A 14 -5.67 -10.86 -5.92
CA ILE A 14 -5.82 -11.06 -4.48
C ILE A 14 -6.58 -12.38 -4.27
N PRO A 15 -6.01 -13.35 -3.51
CA PRO A 15 -6.70 -14.60 -3.19
C PRO A 15 -8.04 -14.34 -2.49
N LYS A 16 -9.00 -15.26 -2.63
CA LYS A 16 -10.35 -15.11 -2.07
C LYS A 16 -10.36 -14.91 -0.55
N ASP A 17 -9.39 -15.51 0.14
CA ASP A 17 -9.14 -15.44 1.58
C ASP A 17 -8.07 -14.41 1.97
N GLY A 18 -7.48 -13.74 0.97
CA GLY A 18 -6.47 -12.69 1.15
C GLY A 18 -7.10 -11.32 1.42
N ILE A 19 -6.30 -10.44 2.03
CA ILE A 19 -6.64 -9.03 2.23
C ILE A 19 -5.50 -8.14 1.74
N GLY A 20 -5.85 -6.98 1.19
CA GLY A 20 -4.88 -5.92 0.89
C GLY A 20 -4.50 -5.20 2.18
N VAL A 21 -3.20 -5.08 2.45
CA VAL A 21 -2.69 -4.50 3.71
C VAL A 21 -1.77 -3.28 3.49
N ASP A 22 -1.25 -3.10 2.28
CA ASP A 22 -0.47 -1.93 1.88
C ASP A 22 -0.49 -1.76 0.35
N LEU A 23 0.00 -0.62 -0.13
CA LEU A 23 0.16 -0.29 -1.54
C LEU A 23 1.30 -1.09 -2.18
N GLY A 24 1.04 -1.61 -3.38
CA GLY A 24 2.10 -2.16 -4.22
C GLY A 24 2.92 -1.10 -4.95
N GLU A 25 4.10 -1.48 -5.43
CA GLU A 25 5.06 -0.63 -6.15
C GLU A 25 4.43 0.24 -7.26
N ARG A 26 3.51 -0.35 -8.04
CA ARG A 26 2.84 0.36 -9.14
C ARG A 26 1.94 1.49 -8.65
N SER A 27 1.31 1.32 -7.50
CA SER A 27 0.49 2.36 -6.88
C SER A 27 1.39 3.45 -6.31
N LEU A 28 2.50 3.08 -5.65
CA LEU A 28 3.49 4.03 -5.14
C LEU A 28 4.02 4.95 -6.23
N VAL A 29 4.41 4.41 -7.39
CA VAL A 29 4.89 5.22 -8.53
C VAL A 29 3.82 6.22 -9.01
N LYS A 30 2.54 5.82 -9.01
CA LYS A 30 1.43 6.71 -9.38
C LYS A 30 1.22 7.81 -8.35
N PHE A 31 1.19 7.45 -7.06
CA PHE A 31 1.07 8.42 -5.97
C PHE A 31 2.23 9.41 -5.98
N GLU A 32 3.47 8.92 -6.10
CA GLU A 32 4.67 9.75 -6.20
C GLU A 32 4.58 10.74 -7.36
N LYS A 33 4.13 10.28 -8.54
CA LYS A 33 3.96 11.15 -9.71
C LYS A 33 2.94 12.27 -9.47
N GLU A 34 1.81 11.98 -8.84
CA GLU A 34 0.78 13.00 -8.58
C GLU A 34 1.17 13.94 -7.43
N ILE A 35 1.77 13.40 -6.37
CA ILE A 35 2.30 14.20 -5.24
C ILE A 35 3.36 15.19 -5.74
N LYS A 36 4.27 14.77 -6.61
CA LYS A 36 5.30 15.65 -7.20
C LYS A 36 4.73 16.81 -8.02
N LYS A 37 3.51 16.70 -8.56
CA LYS A 37 2.84 17.78 -9.29
C LYS A 37 2.05 18.71 -8.37
N ALA A 38 1.73 18.26 -7.15
CA ALA A 38 0.90 19.02 -6.25
C ALA A 38 1.68 20.22 -5.69
N ARG A 39 1.08 21.41 -5.76
CA ARG A 39 1.62 22.61 -5.10
C ARG A 39 1.53 22.51 -3.57
N THR A 40 0.53 21.80 -3.06
CA THR A 40 0.28 21.62 -1.62
C THR A 40 -0.38 20.27 -1.43
N VAL A 41 0.02 19.54 -0.39
CA VAL A 41 -0.56 18.25 -0.02
C VAL A 41 -1.05 18.34 1.42
N PHE A 42 -2.29 17.96 1.65
CA PHE A 42 -2.82 17.66 2.97
C PHE A 42 -2.95 16.14 3.09
N TRP A 43 -2.22 15.54 4.02
CA TRP A 43 -2.22 14.09 4.22
C TRP A 43 -2.67 13.78 5.64
N ASN A 44 -3.81 13.10 5.78
CA ASN A 44 -4.30 12.58 7.04
C ASN A 44 -4.59 11.07 6.93
N GLY A 45 -3.79 10.26 7.62
CA GLY A 45 -3.95 8.80 7.71
C GLY A 45 -2.88 8.00 6.91
N PRO A 46 -2.37 6.88 7.47
CA PRO A 46 -1.43 6.01 6.76
C PRO A 46 -2.11 5.28 5.59
N VAL A 47 -1.32 4.87 4.59
CA VAL A 47 -1.82 4.17 3.38
C VAL A 47 -1.88 2.65 3.53
N GLY A 48 -1.31 2.11 4.60
CA GLY A 48 -1.25 0.69 4.93
C GLY A 48 -1.22 0.47 6.43
N VAL A 49 -1.19 -0.81 6.84
CA VAL A 49 -1.12 -1.22 8.26
C VAL A 49 0.30 -1.03 8.79
N PHE A 50 0.63 0.22 9.13
CA PHE A 50 2.00 0.64 9.41
C PHE A 50 2.58 0.11 10.73
N GLU A 51 1.72 -0.37 11.61
CA GLU A 51 2.10 -0.95 12.91
C GLU A 51 2.84 -2.29 12.75
N ILE A 52 2.72 -2.95 11.59
CA ILE A 52 3.37 -4.22 11.30
C ILE A 52 4.56 -3.97 10.36
N LYS A 53 5.79 -4.01 10.89
CA LYS A 53 7.04 -3.67 10.16
C LYS A 53 7.22 -4.37 8.80
N LYS A 54 6.70 -5.58 8.62
CA LYS A 54 6.77 -6.33 7.35
C LYS A 54 5.90 -5.72 6.24
N ILE A 55 4.92 -4.92 6.61
CA ILE A 55 3.91 -4.30 5.74
C ILE A 55 4.32 -2.86 5.37
N CYS A 56 5.49 -2.38 5.81
CA CYS A 56 6.08 -1.09 5.45
C CYS A 56 7.40 -1.22 4.70
#